data_AF-A0A5K0Y8Z3-F1
#
_entry.id   AF-A0A5K0Y8Z3-F1
#
_cell.length_a   1.000
_cell.length_b   1.000
_cell.length_c   1.000
_cell.angle_alpha   90.00
_cell.angle_beta   90.00
_cell.angle_gamma   90.00
#
_symmetry.space_group_name_H-M   'P 1'
#
loop_
_entity.id
_entity.type
_entity.pdbx_description
1 polymer ?
#
loop_
_entity_poly.entity_id
_entity_poly.type
_entity_poly.pdbx_seq_one_letter_code
_entity_poly.pdbx_strand_id
1 'polypeptide(L)' 'MNMEAVFSTFNKDALLIGFSNVTAGQGSETVYGLVQSRGDVDQQDCKVCIYNSTVQL' A
#
# COMPACT_ATOMS: atom_id res chain seq x y z
N MET A 1 -9.35 3.85 10.71
CA MET A 1 -10.38 3.02 10.02
C MET A 1 -9.72 1.85 9.27
N ASN A 2 -10.45 0.85 8.76
CA ASN A 2 -9.83 -0.31 8.07
C ASN A 2 -9.07 0.09 6.79
N MET A 3 -9.51 1.16 6.11
CA MET A 3 -8.78 1.75 4.97
C MET A 3 -7.43 2.36 5.39
N GLU A 4 -7.39 3.08 6.51
CA GLU A 4 -6.15 3.62 7.07
C GLU A 4 -5.17 2.50 7.47
N ALA A 5 -5.69 1.38 8.00
CA ALA A 5 -4.86 0.20 8.30
C ALA A 5 -4.21 -0.36 7.03
N VAL A 6 -4.95 -0.49 5.94
CA VAL A 6 -4.42 -0.91 4.63
C VAL A 6 -3.31 0.04 4.14
N PHE A 7 -3.54 1.35 4.20
CA PHE A 7 -2.56 2.35 3.78
C PHE A 7 -1.31 2.37 4.66
N SER A 8 -1.46 2.24 5.97
CA SER A 8 -0.34 2.14 6.91
C SER A 8 0.51 0.90 6.62
N THR A 9 -0.12 -0.23 6.27
CA THR A 9 0.60 -1.47 5.91
C THR A 9 1.35 -1.33 4.59
N PHE A 10 0.79 -0.68 3.57
CA PHE A 10 1.53 -0.45 2.33
C PHE A 10 2.78 0.40 2.50
N ASN A 11 2.72 1.38 3.40
CA ASN A 11 3.89 2.18 3.79
C ASN A 11 4.98 1.38 4.53
N LYS A 12 4.70 0.14 4.96
CA LYS A 12 5.66 -0.74 5.65
C LYS A 12 6.11 -1.90 4.75
N ASP A 13 5.16 -2.59 4.14
CA ASP A 13 5.41 -3.89 3.49
C ASP A 13 5.75 -3.75 1.99
N ALA A 14 5.14 -2.80 1.28
CA ALA A 14 5.32 -2.67 -0.17
C ALA A 14 6.66 -2.04 -0.57
N LEU A 15 7.41 -1.51 0.41
CA LEU A 15 8.70 -0.84 0.22
C LEU A 15 9.83 -1.77 -0.26
N LEU A 16 9.66 -3.08 -0.20
CA LEU A 16 10.70 -4.07 -0.52
C LEU A 16 10.58 -4.69 -1.91
N ILE A 17 9.36 -4.86 -2.42
CA ILE A 17 9.06 -5.71 -3.59
C ILE A 17 8.29 -4.99 -4.69
N GLY A 18 7.90 -3.72 -4.49
CA GLY A 18 7.13 -2.96 -5.46
C GLY A 18 5.73 -3.53 -5.74
N PHE A 19 5.28 -4.47 -4.92
CA PHE A 19 3.98 -5.10 -4.98
C PHE A 19 3.58 -5.62 -3.60
N SER A 20 2.33 -5.40 -3.18
CA SER A 20 1.77 -6.01 -1.97
C SER A 20 0.24 -6.01 -2.00
N ASN A 21 -0.38 -7.00 -1.37
CA ASN A 21 -1.82 -7.03 -1.10
C ASN A 21 -2.09 -7.09 0.41
N VAL A 22 -3.11 -6.38 0.86
CA VAL A 22 -3.45 -6.29 2.28
C VAL A 22 -4.96 -6.39 2.43
N THR A 23 -5.40 -7.14 3.43
CA THR A 23 -6.81 -7.20 3.84
C THR A 23 -6.92 -6.71 5.28
N ALA A 24 -7.86 -5.81 5.56
CA ALA A 24 -8.12 -5.31 6.92
C ALA A 24 -9.61 -5.31 7.22
N GLY A 25 -9.98 -5.53 8.49
CA GLY A 25 -11.38 -5.59 8.91
C GLY A 25 -12.03 -6.97 8.76
N GLN A 26 -13.27 -7.08 9.23
CA GLN A 26 -14.07 -8.31 9.21
C GLN A 26 -15.51 -8.01 8.78
N GLY A 27 -16.16 -8.95 8.10
CA GLY A 27 -17.56 -8.82 7.70
C GLY A 27 -17.80 -7.69 6.69
N SER A 28 -18.80 -6.85 6.95
CA SER A 28 -19.13 -5.70 6.08
C SER A 28 -18.05 -4.62 6.05
N GLU A 29 -17.15 -4.62 7.04
CA GLU A 29 -16.09 -3.62 7.18
C GLU A 29 -14.78 -4.06 6.52
N THR A 30 -14.74 -5.23 5.86
CA THR A 30 -13.53 -5.73 5.23
C THR A 30 -13.13 -4.87 4.03
N VAL A 31 -11.87 -4.44 4.03
CA VAL A 31 -11.21 -3.70 2.96
C VAL A 31 -10.12 -4.57 2.35
N TYR A 32 -10.14 -4.68 1.02
CA TYR A 32 -9.10 -5.32 0.22
C TYR A 32 -8.33 -4.25 -0.52
N GLY A 33 -7.01 -4.24 -0.37
CA GLY A 33 -6.14 -3.30 -1.06
C GLY A 33 -5.01 -4.01 -1.80
N LEU A 34 -4.48 -3.31 -2.80
CA LEU A 34 -3.28 -3.70 -3.53
C LEU A 34 -2.49 -2.46 -3.93
N VAL A 35 -1.16 -2.56 -3.88
CA VAL A 35 -0.24 -1.56 -4.45
C VAL A 35 0.73 -2.24 -5.39
N GLN A 36 1.10 -1.52 -6.44
CA GLN A 36 2.06 -1.99 -7.43
C GLN A 36 2.82 -0.79 -8.01
N SER A 37 4.13 -0.89 -8.06
CA SER A 37 5.02 0.06 -8.70
C SER A 37 5.42 -0.40 -10.10
N ARG A 38 5.99 0.52 -10.87
CA ARG A 38 6.54 0.22 -12.19
C ARG A 38 7.79 -0.66 -12.05
N GLY A 39 7.97 -1.64 -12.92
CA GLY A 39 9.08 -2.61 -12.78
C GLY A 39 10.47 -2.08 -13.12
N ASP A 40 10.56 -0.88 -13.70
CA ASP A 40 11.78 -0.20 -14.17
C ASP A 40 12.21 0.95 -13.26
N VAL A 41 11.47 1.26 -12.18
CA VAL A 41 11.88 2.28 -11.21
C VAL A 41 12.73 1.68 -10.11
N ASP A 42 13.60 2.50 -9.52
CA ASP A 42 14.37 2.06 -8.36
C ASP A 42 13.49 1.95 -7.10
N GLN A 43 14.05 1.34 -6.06
CA GLN A 43 13.34 1.12 -4.82
C GLN A 43 12.93 2.43 -4.14
N GLN A 44 13.69 3.51 -4.28
CA GLN A 44 13.39 4.77 -3.63
C GLN A 44 12.20 5.47 -4.29
N ASP A 45 12.17 5.50 -5.62
CA ASP A 45 11.05 6.03 -6.40
C ASP A 45 9.76 5.23 -6.15
N CYS A 46 9.87 3.90 -6.07
CA CYS A 46 8.80 3.00 -5.65
C CYS A 46 8.22 3.40 -4.28
N LYS A 47 9.09 3.59 -3.28
CA LYS A 47 8.69 3.97 -1.91
C LYS A 47 7.96 5.32 -1.88
N VAL A 48 8.50 6.33 -2.54
CA VAL A 48 7.90 7.68 -2.59
C VAL A 48 6.56 7.65 -3.30
N CYS A 49 6.43 6.91 -4.39
CA CYS A 49 5.17 6.75 -5.10
C CYS A 49 4.08 6.14 -4.20
N ILE A 50 4.37 5.02 -3.54
CA ILE A 50 3.42 4.35 -2.64
C ILE A 50 3.04 5.25 -1.46
N TYR A 51 4.01 5.96 -0.87
CA TYR A 51 3.75 6.91 0.22
C TYR A 51 2.80 8.04 -0.24
N ASN A 52 3.11 8.69 -1.35
CA ASN A 52 2.27 9.78 -1.86
C ASN A 52 0.85 9.31 -2.20
N SER A 53 0.70 8.11 -2.79
CA SER A 53 -0.60 7.54 -3.13
C SER A 53 -1.44 7.13 -1.92
N THR A 54 -0.82 6.94 -0.75
CA THR A 54 -1.50 6.51 0.48
C THR A 54 -1.70 7.64 1.50
N VAL A 55 -0.99 8.76 1.34
CA VAL A 55 -1.10 9.97 2.16
C VAL A 55 -2.05 11.01 1.56
N GLN A 56 -2.35 10.96 0.26
CA GLN A 56 -3.23 11.92 -0.42
C GLN A 56 -4.75 11.76 -0.15
N LEU A 57 -5.14 11.07 0.92
CA LEU A 57 -6.56 10.91 1.32
C LEU A 57 -6.84 11.48 2.71
#